data_AF-Q4CML4-F1
#
_entry.id   AF-Q4CML4-F1
#
_cell.length_a   1.000
_cell.length_b   1.000
_cell.length_c   1.000
_cell.angle_alpha   90.00
_cell.angle_beta   90.00
_cell.angle_gamma   90.00
#
_symmetry.space_group_name_H-M   'P 1'
#
loop_
_entity.id
_entity.type
_entity.pdbx_description
1 polymer ?
#
loop_
_entity_poly.entity_id
_entity_poly.type
_entity_poly.pdbx_seq_one_letter_code
_entity_poly.pdbx_strand_id
1 'polypeptide(L)'
;MRRSILWRAYPMKTMQNLTHLEVFTQLQLGIHPPLSVQRQFIQQNFEEEMERRGITETKLMAMEGRLCTRLLRQLLFERYLSVPFRLFTFDLEFSGPPVFGPDGPTEDIIEFGFYSPAKDTVFSCLVNPTNGRRVSQEVTALTNITQEMLEKEGLPFPEA
;
A
#
# COMPACT_ATOMS: atom_id res chain seq x y z
N MET A 1 20.11 10.87 -30.14
CA MET A 1 20.44 9.49 -29.68
C MET A 1 19.21 8.87 -29.03
N ARG A 2 18.53 7.94 -29.71
CA ARG A 2 17.35 7.23 -29.17
C ARG A 2 17.81 6.01 -28.35
N ARG A 3 17.57 6.02 -27.04
CA ARG A 3 17.78 4.86 -26.16
C ARG A 3 16.61 3.88 -26.31
N SER A 4 16.88 2.68 -26.82
CA SER A 4 15.97 1.54 -26.73
C SER A 4 16.06 0.93 -25.33
N ILE A 5 14.96 0.93 -24.59
CA ILE A 5 14.83 0.21 -23.33
C ILE A 5 14.43 -1.22 -23.71
N LEU A 6 15.41 -2.12 -23.70
CA LEU A 6 15.20 -3.56 -23.76
C LEU A 6 14.54 -4.00 -22.45
N TRP A 7 13.22 -4.16 -22.48
CA TRP A 7 12.49 -4.82 -21.41
C TRP A 7 12.91 -6.30 -21.39
N ARG A 8 13.63 -6.69 -20.34
CA ARG A 8 13.93 -8.09 -20.02
C ARG A 8 12.63 -8.89 -20.01
N ALA A 9 12.50 -9.81 -20.95
CA ALA A 9 11.44 -10.81 -20.94
C ALA A 9 11.67 -11.72 -19.73
N TYR A 10 10.84 -11.57 -18.69
CA TYR A 10 10.74 -12.57 -17.64
C TYR A 10 10.13 -13.83 -18.23
N PRO A 11 10.67 -15.02 -17.93
CA PRO A 11 10.10 -16.28 -18.40
C PRO A 11 8.67 -16.41 -17.87
N MET A 12 7.71 -16.61 -18.78
CA MET A 12 6.34 -16.95 -18.40
C MET A 12 6.37 -18.26 -17.61
N LYS A 13 6.16 -18.20 -16.29
CA LYS A 13 5.82 -19.39 -15.49
C LYS A 13 4.65 -20.10 -16.18
N THR A 14 4.73 -21.41 -16.29
CA THR A 14 3.62 -22.26 -16.71
C THR A 14 2.36 -21.92 -15.91
N MET A 15 1.29 -21.59 -16.64
CA MET A 15 0.14 -20.77 -16.22
C MET A 15 -0.87 -21.41 -15.24
N GLN A 16 -0.49 -22.47 -14.52
CA GLN A 16 -1.38 -23.13 -13.56
C GLN A 16 -1.26 -22.57 -12.13
N ASN A 17 -0.28 -21.72 -11.84
CA ASN A 17 0.02 -21.27 -10.48
C ASN A 17 0.08 -19.74 -10.31
N LEU A 18 -0.58 -18.96 -11.18
CA LEU A 18 -0.66 -17.52 -10.95
C LEU A 18 -1.49 -17.27 -9.70
N THR A 19 -0.96 -16.50 -8.76
CA THR A 19 -1.73 -16.01 -7.61
C THR A 19 -2.63 -14.85 -8.04
N HIS A 20 -3.68 -14.59 -7.25
CA HIS A 20 -4.49 -13.38 -7.39
C HIS A 20 -3.64 -12.11 -7.45
N LEU A 21 -2.51 -12.06 -6.71
CA LEU A 21 -1.67 -10.87 -6.60
C LEU A 21 -0.84 -10.68 -7.86
N GLU A 22 -0.24 -11.76 -8.36
CA GLU A 22 0.53 -11.72 -9.60
C GLU A 22 -0.34 -11.26 -10.78
N VAL A 23 -1.58 -11.76 -10.91
CA VAL A 23 -2.50 -11.33 -11.99
C VAL A 23 -2.89 -9.87 -11.81
N PHE A 24 -3.22 -9.45 -10.58
CA PHE A 24 -3.61 -8.06 -10.30
C PHE A 24 -2.46 -7.08 -10.60
N THR A 25 -1.24 -7.38 -10.15
CA THR A 25 -0.04 -6.58 -10.43
C THR A 25 0.24 -6.50 -11.93
N GLN A 26 0.14 -7.61 -12.67
CA GLN A 26 0.29 -7.58 -14.13
C GLN A 26 -0.73 -6.65 -14.80
N LEU A 27 -2.00 -6.76 -14.40
CA LEU A 27 -3.08 -5.92 -14.96
C LEU A 27 -2.92 -4.44 -14.63
N GLN A 28 -2.36 -4.10 -13.47
CA GLN A 28 -2.02 -2.72 -13.08
C GLN A 28 -0.86 -2.16 -13.92
N LEU A 29 0.12 -3.00 -14.28
CA LEU A 29 1.23 -2.65 -15.17
C LEU A 29 0.83 -2.61 -16.66
N GLY A 30 -0.43 -2.86 -17.00
CA GLY A 30 -0.91 -2.93 -18.38
C GLY A 30 -0.56 -4.23 -19.11
N ILE A 31 -0.06 -5.23 -18.39
CA ILE A 31 0.24 -6.56 -18.92
C ILE A 31 -1.03 -7.40 -18.83
N HIS A 32 -1.57 -7.79 -19.98
CA HIS A 32 -2.81 -8.56 -20.07
C HIS A 32 -2.50 -10.03 -20.36
N PRO A 33 -2.88 -10.97 -19.49
CA PRO A 33 -2.80 -12.39 -19.82
C PRO A 33 -3.61 -12.72 -21.08
N PRO A 34 -3.22 -13.74 -21.87
CA PRO A 34 -4.01 -14.22 -22.99
C PRO A 34 -5.46 -14.55 -22.57
N LEU A 35 -6.42 -14.38 -23.49
CA LEU A 35 -7.84 -14.56 -23.18
C LEU A 35 -8.18 -15.95 -22.63
N SER A 36 -7.56 -17.00 -23.15
CA SER A 36 -7.71 -18.37 -22.62
C SER A 36 -7.32 -18.45 -21.15
N VAL A 37 -6.26 -17.77 -20.77
CA VAL A 37 -5.72 -17.76 -19.40
C VAL A 37 -6.61 -16.94 -18.48
N GLN A 38 -7.11 -15.80 -18.95
CA GLN A 38 -8.08 -15.01 -18.18
C GLN A 38 -9.33 -15.83 -17.86
N ARG A 39 -9.87 -16.54 -18.85
CA ARG A 39 -11.07 -17.39 -18.68
C ARG A 39 -10.81 -18.53 -17.71
N GLN A 40 -9.70 -19.24 -17.90
CA GLN A 40 -9.30 -20.32 -16.99
C GLN A 40 -9.12 -19.80 -15.56
N PHE A 41 -8.44 -18.66 -15.40
CA PHE A 41 -8.22 -18.04 -14.10
C PHE A 41 -9.53 -17.65 -13.41
N ILE A 42 -10.47 -17.04 -14.16
CA ILE A 42 -11.80 -16.70 -13.65
C ILE A 42 -12.54 -17.95 -13.18
N GLN A 43 -12.58 -18.98 -14.02
CA GLN A 43 -13.27 -20.23 -13.74
C GLN A 43 -12.71 -20.95 -12.51
N GLN A 44 -11.40 -20.90 -12.30
CA GLN A 44 -10.74 -21.61 -11.18
C GLN A 44 -10.80 -20.86 -9.84
N ASN A 45 -10.96 -19.53 -9.85
CA ASN A 45 -10.74 -18.70 -8.65
C ASN A 45 -11.97 -17.88 -8.20
N PHE A 46 -13.01 -17.76 -9.03
CA PHE A 46 -14.16 -16.89 -8.76
C PHE A 46 -15.50 -17.56 -9.03
N GLU A 47 -15.62 -18.86 -8.72
CA GLU A 47 -16.84 -19.64 -8.95
C GLU A 47 -18.06 -19.02 -8.25
N GLU A 48 -17.92 -18.68 -6.96
CA GLU A 48 -18.99 -18.05 -6.18
C GLU A 48 -19.41 -16.68 -6.76
N GLU A 49 -18.45 -15.84 -7.15
CA GLU A 49 -18.75 -14.55 -7.76
C GLU A 49 -19.35 -14.67 -9.16
N MET A 50 -18.99 -15.71 -9.92
CA MET A 50 -19.63 -16.03 -11.20
C MET A 50 -21.08 -16.45 -11.01
N GLU A 51 -21.35 -17.34 -10.06
CA GLU A 51 -22.71 -17.78 -9.71
C GLU A 51 -23.58 -16.60 -9.30
N ARG A 52 -23.08 -15.77 -8.36
CA ARG A 52 -23.76 -14.54 -7.90
C ARG A 52 -24.09 -13.56 -9.03
N ARG A 53 -23.29 -13.53 -10.10
CA ARG A 53 -23.47 -12.65 -11.27
C ARG A 53 -24.27 -13.29 -12.41
N GLY A 54 -24.69 -14.56 -12.28
CA GLY A 54 -25.34 -15.30 -13.36
C GLY A 54 -24.45 -15.44 -14.60
N ILE A 55 -23.14 -15.66 -14.38
CA ILE A 55 -22.16 -15.92 -15.45
C ILE A 55 -21.88 -17.42 -15.50
N THR A 56 -22.48 -18.09 -16.47
CA THR A 56 -22.20 -19.50 -16.74
C THR A 56 -20.86 -19.68 -17.42
N GLU A 57 -20.28 -20.89 -17.36
CA GLU A 57 -19.07 -21.25 -18.09
C GLU A 57 -19.21 -20.95 -19.59
N THR A 58 -20.35 -21.30 -20.20
CA THR A 58 -20.63 -21.00 -21.62
C THR A 58 -20.58 -19.50 -21.90
N LYS A 59 -21.14 -18.67 -21.00
CA LYS A 59 -21.12 -17.21 -21.14
C LYS A 59 -19.73 -16.64 -20.98
N LEU A 60 -18.91 -17.19 -20.08
CA LEU A 60 -17.50 -16.82 -19.93
C LEU A 60 -16.69 -17.18 -21.19
N MET A 61 -16.91 -18.37 -21.76
CA MET A 61 -16.22 -18.82 -22.97
C MET A 61 -16.63 -18.03 -24.23
N ALA A 62 -17.86 -17.54 -24.28
CA ALA A 62 -18.35 -16.66 -25.35
C ALA A 62 -17.95 -15.18 -25.17
N MET A 63 -17.41 -14.80 -24.01
CA MET A 63 -17.14 -13.40 -23.68
C MET A 63 -16.00 -12.81 -24.52
N GLU A 64 -16.23 -11.63 -25.12
CA GLU A 64 -15.19 -10.89 -25.84
C GLU A 64 -14.00 -10.54 -24.94
N GLY A 65 -12.79 -10.44 -25.51
CA GLY A 65 -11.57 -10.24 -24.75
C GLY A 65 -11.57 -8.99 -23.85
N ARG A 66 -12.16 -7.88 -24.34
CA ARG A 66 -12.30 -6.64 -23.56
C ARG A 66 -13.23 -6.82 -22.35
N LEU A 67 -14.34 -7.54 -22.53
CA LEU A 67 -15.29 -7.82 -21.45
C LEU A 67 -14.68 -8.77 -20.42
N CYS A 68 -13.97 -9.81 -20.87
CA CYS A 68 -13.27 -10.75 -19.99
C CYS A 68 -12.19 -10.04 -19.15
N THR A 69 -11.43 -9.13 -19.76
CA THR A 69 -10.42 -8.33 -19.05
C THR A 69 -11.07 -7.41 -18.00
N ARG A 70 -12.21 -6.80 -18.32
CA ARG A 70 -12.97 -5.96 -17.38
C ARG A 70 -13.50 -6.80 -16.21
N LEU A 71 -14.07 -7.97 -16.49
CA LEU A 71 -14.58 -8.88 -15.46
C LEU A 71 -13.45 -9.33 -14.53
N LEU A 72 -12.33 -9.80 -15.08
CA LEU A 72 -11.18 -10.21 -14.29
C LEU A 72 -10.69 -9.09 -13.36
N ARG A 73 -10.57 -7.86 -13.88
CA ARG A 73 -10.19 -6.69 -13.08
C ARG A 73 -11.18 -6.43 -11.95
N GLN A 74 -12.48 -6.49 -12.22
CA GLN A 74 -13.51 -6.28 -11.20
C GLN A 74 -13.46 -7.34 -10.11
N LEU A 75 -13.35 -8.62 -10.48
CA LEU A 75 -13.27 -9.74 -9.54
C LEU A 75 -12.03 -9.64 -8.64
N LEU A 76 -10.86 -9.34 -9.23
CA LEU A 76 -9.65 -9.12 -8.45
C LEU A 76 -9.77 -7.91 -7.53
N PHE A 77 -10.33 -6.80 -8.02
CA PHE A 77 -10.52 -5.59 -7.22
C PHE A 77 -11.48 -5.83 -6.03
N GLU A 78 -12.60 -6.52 -6.26
CA GLU A 78 -13.52 -6.92 -5.19
C GLU A 78 -12.84 -7.86 -4.19
N ARG A 79 -12.02 -8.80 -4.64
CA ARG A 79 -11.24 -9.69 -3.76
C ARG A 79 -10.24 -8.90 -2.90
N TYR A 80 -9.57 -7.90 -3.47
CA TYR A 80 -8.60 -7.09 -2.73
C TYR A 80 -9.23 -6.06 -1.81
N LEU A 81 -10.37 -5.47 -2.18
CA LEU A 81 -11.12 -4.56 -1.31
C LEU A 81 -12.00 -5.26 -0.28
N SER A 82 -12.35 -6.53 -0.49
CA SER A 82 -13.09 -7.33 0.49
C SER A 82 -12.23 -7.80 1.65
N VAL A 83 -10.90 -7.69 1.55
CA VAL A 83 -10.05 -7.79 2.72
C VAL A 83 -10.29 -6.53 3.55
N PRO A 84 -10.83 -6.63 4.78
CA PRO A 84 -10.97 -5.48 5.65
C PRO A 84 -9.56 -4.95 5.97
N PHE A 85 -9.10 -3.97 5.21
CA PHE A 85 -7.88 -3.25 5.55
C PHE A 85 -8.25 -2.17 6.55
N ARG A 86 -7.44 -2.04 7.60
CA ARG A 86 -7.50 -0.89 8.48
C ARG A 86 -6.53 0.12 7.93
N LEU A 87 -7.06 1.22 7.42
CA LEU A 87 -6.23 2.37 7.10
C LEU A 87 -5.87 3.07 8.42
N PHE A 88 -4.60 3.34 8.59
CA PHE A 88 -4.07 4.21 9.62
C PHE A 88 -3.11 5.17 8.94
N THR A 89 -3.25 6.45 9.24
CA THR A 89 -2.35 7.48 8.74
C THR A 89 -1.49 7.95 9.90
N PHE A 90 -0.18 7.89 9.72
CA PHE A 90 0.80 8.37 10.68
C PHE A 90 1.37 9.68 10.18
N ASP A 91 1.56 10.62 11.10
CA ASP A 91 2.21 11.90 10.88
C ASP A 91 3.33 12.02 11.91
N LEU A 92 4.57 12.21 11.46
CA LEU A 92 5.74 12.12 12.32
C LEU A 92 6.55 13.40 12.19
N GLU A 93 6.83 14.03 13.33
CA GLU A 93 7.74 15.18 13.39
C GLU A 93 9.09 14.76 13.96
N PHE A 94 10.17 15.39 13.49
CA PHE A 94 11.54 15.04 13.86
C PHE A 94 12.27 16.21 14.53
N SER A 95 13.26 15.92 15.37
CA SER A 95 14.07 16.91 16.11
C SER A 95 14.84 17.89 15.21
N GLY A 96 15.09 17.49 13.97
CA GLY A 96 15.78 18.25 12.93
C GLY A 96 15.34 17.76 11.55
N PRO A 97 15.88 18.33 10.46
CA PRO A 97 15.69 17.80 9.11
C PRO A 97 16.31 16.38 8.97
N PRO A 98 15.51 15.31 8.86
CA PRO A 98 16.05 13.95 8.87
C PRO A 98 16.70 13.59 7.54
N VAL A 99 17.83 12.87 7.61
CA VAL A 99 18.38 12.11 6.47
C VAL A 99 18.10 10.63 6.71
N PHE A 100 17.43 9.98 5.77
CA PHE A 100 17.07 8.56 5.89
C PHE A 100 18.14 7.66 5.28
N GLY A 101 18.80 6.88 6.13
CA GLY A 101 19.80 5.90 5.74
C GLY A 101 19.36 4.45 6.00
N PRO A 102 20.23 3.46 5.69
CA PRO A 102 19.97 2.05 6.01
C PRO A 102 19.80 1.78 7.51
N ASP A 103 20.39 2.63 8.36
CA ASP A 103 20.30 2.52 9.82
C ASP A 103 19.12 3.30 10.43
N GLY A 104 18.28 3.94 9.60
CA GLY A 104 17.17 4.78 10.03
C GLY A 104 17.40 6.28 9.83
N PRO A 105 16.50 7.13 10.38
CA PRO A 105 16.64 8.60 10.31
C PRO A 105 17.79 9.10 11.17
N THR A 106 18.46 10.16 10.71
CA THR A 106 19.51 10.83 11.50
C THR A 106 18.98 11.59 12.72
N GLU A 107 17.66 11.86 12.78
CA GLU A 107 16.98 12.68 13.79
C GLU A 107 15.98 11.85 14.59
N ASP A 108 15.68 12.28 15.82
CA ASP A 108 14.71 11.60 16.69
C ASP A 108 13.30 12.06 16.36
N ILE A 109 12.33 11.16 16.48
CA ILE A 109 10.91 11.53 16.40
C ILE A 109 10.55 12.31 17.67
N ILE A 110 9.85 13.45 17.50
CA ILE A 110 9.42 14.35 18.59
C ILE A 110 7.89 14.42 18.73
N GLU A 111 7.14 13.96 17.72
CA GLU A 111 5.68 13.83 17.78
C GLU A 111 5.24 12.58 17.00
N PHE A 112 4.32 11.81 17.59
CA PHE A 112 3.56 10.77 16.92
C PHE A 112 2.12 11.21 16.71
N GLY A 113 1.79 11.66 15.51
CA GLY A 113 0.42 11.86 15.04
C GLY A 113 -0.14 10.59 14.41
N PHE A 114 -1.40 10.30 14.70
CA PHE A 114 -2.12 9.15 14.17
C PHE A 114 -3.59 9.50 13.90
N TYR A 115 -4.10 9.07 12.76
CA TYR A 115 -5.53 9.11 12.46
C TYR A 115 -6.06 7.76 11.99
N SER A 116 -7.23 7.40 12.54
CA SER A 116 -7.98 6.21 12.14
C SER A 116 -9.29 6.62 11.48
N PRO A 117 -9.39 6.55 10.14
CA PRO A 117 -10.62 6.84 9.40
C PRO A 117 -11.80 5.96 9.83
N ALA A 118 -11.54 4.71 10.25
CA ALA A 118 -12.59 3.77 10.66
C ALA A 118 -13.30 4.18 11.97
N LYS A 119 -12.61 4.93 12.83
CA LYS A 119 -13.15 5.43 14.11
C LYS A 119 -13.41 6.93 14.09
N ASP A 120 -12.92 7.62 13.06
CA ASP A 120 -12.81 9.07 12.98
C ASP A 120 -12.14 9.70 14.21
N THR A 121 -11.02 9.09 14.63
CA THR A 121 -10.27 9.50 15.83
C THR A 121 -8.86 9.89 15.48
N VAL A 122 -8.41 11.01 16.04
CA VAL A 122 -7.01 11.47 16.04
C VAL A 122 -6.37 11.17 17.39
N PHE A 123 -5.11 10.78 17.36
CA PHE A 123 -4.22 10.66 18.51
C PHE A 123 -2.94 11.43 18.20
N SER A 124 -2.42 12.18 19.16
CA SER A 124 -1.07 12.72 19.10
C SER A 124 -0.41 12.63 20.47
N CYS A 125 0.89 12.35 20.50
CA CYS A 125 1.72 12.49 21.69
C CYS A 125 3.10 13.05 21.34
N LEU A 126 3.67 13.81 22.27
CA LEU A 126 5.04 14.28 22.19
C LEU A 126 6.00 13.18 22.65
N VAL A 127 7.17 13.13 22.03
CA VAL A 127 8.19 12.10 22.28
C VAL A 127 9.48 12.79 22.70
N ASN A 128 10.02 12.42 23.85
CA ASN A 128 11.25 13.00 24.35
C ASN A 128 12.45 12.45 23.55
N PRO A 129 13.23 13.30 22.86
CA PRO A 129 14.40 12.85 22.13
C PRO A 129 15.43 12.20 23.06
N THR A 130 16.14 11.22 22.53
CA THR A 130 17.14 10.42 23.22
C THR A 130 18.54 10.97 22.99
N ASN A 131 19.53 10.43 23.72
CA ASN A 131 20.96 10.71 23.50
C ASN A 131 21.35 12.21 23.56
N GLY A 132 20.60 13.02 24.29
CA GLY A 132 20.86 14.46 24.45
C GLY A 132 20.59 15.29 23.20
N ARG A 133 19.90 14.74 22.19
CA ARG A 133 19.44 15.52 21.04
C ARG A 133 18.45 16.59 21.50
N ARG A 134 18.50 17.73 20.83
CA ARG A 134 17.62 18.87 21.07
C ARG A 134 16.87 19.21 19.80
N VAL A 135 15.65 19.68 19.95
CA VAL A 135 14.88 20.20 18.81
C VAL A 135 15.58 21.43 18.22
N SER A 136 15.73 21.47 16.90
CA SER A 136 16.35 22.58 16.19
C SER A 136 15.44 23.82 16.21
N GLN A 137 16.03 25.01 16.04
CA GLN A 137 15.23 26.25 15.99
C GLN A 137 14.32 26.29 14.75
N GLU A 138 14.78 25.73 13.64
CA GLU A 138 14.01 25.61 12.40
C GLU A 138 12.79 24.70 12.60
N VAL A 139 12.97 23.55 13.25
CA VAL A 139 11.86 22.64 13.58
C VAL A 139 10.90 23.30 14.56
N THR A 140 11.41 23.99 15.58
CA THR A 140 10.57 24.73 16.54
C THR A 140 9.71 25.77 15.82
N ALA A 141 10.25 26.47 14.83
CA ALA A 141 9.51 27.46 14.05
C ALA A 141 8.45 26.84 13.12
N LEU A 142 8.65 25.60 12.67
CA LEU A 142 7.71 24.88 11.79
C LEU A 142 6.58 24.18 12.55
N THR A 143 6.93 23.50 13.65
CA THR A 143 6.03 22.62 14.40
C THR A 143 5.42 23.30 15.63
N ASN A 144 6.03 24.40 16.10
CA ASN A 144 5.77 25.02 17.42
C ASN A 144 6.09 24.11 18.62
N ILE A 145 6.81 23.01 18.41
CA ILE A 145 7.27 22.12 19.49
C ILE A 145 8.59 22.66 20.03
N THR A 146 8.61 23.01 21.31
CA THR A 146 9.81 23.51 21.99
C THR A 146 10.51 22.40 22.79
N GLN A 147 11.80 22.60 23.06
CA GLN A 147 12.55 21.69 23.93
C GLN A 147 11.89 21.55 25.32
N GLU A 148 11.35 22.65 25.86
CA GLU A 148 10.68 22.67 27.16
C GLU A 148 9.40 21.81 27.14
N MET A 149 8.62 21.85 26.05
CA MET A 149 7.43 21.00 25.89
C MET A 149 7.82 19.52 25.89
N LEU A 150 8.87 19.15 25.15
CA LEU A 150 9.36 17.77 25.09
C LEU A 150 9.86 17.26 26.44
N GLU A 151 10.54 18.11 27.21
CA GLU A 151 11.03 17.76 28.55
C GLU A 151 9.91 17.59 29.58
N LYS A 152 8.82 18.35 29.43
CA LYS A 152 7.70 18.38 30.39
C LYS A 152 6.60 17.35 30.06
N GLU A 153 6.31 17.16 28.78
CA GLU A 153 5.14 16.42 28.29
C GLU A 153 5.53 15.24 27.39
N GLY A 154 6.79 15.18 26.93
CA GLY A 154 7.27 14.13 26.05
C GLY A 154 7.42 12.80 26.77
N LEU A 155 6.86 11.75 26.15
CA LEU A 155 7.01 10.38 26.60
C LEU A 155 8.34 9.79 26.10
N PRO A 156 8.96 8.85 26.83
CA PRO A 156 10.01 8.02 26.26
C PRO A 156 9.51 7.27 25.01
N PHE A 157 10.34 7.15 23.98
CA PHE A 157 9.94 6.51 22.71
C PHE A 157 9.25 5.13 22.84
N PRO A 158 9.66 4.20 23.74
CA PRO A 158 8.97 2.93 23.92
C PRO A 158 7.58 3.03 24.58
N GLU A 159 7.29 4.13 25.26
CA GLU A 159 6.00 4.38 25.91
C GLU A 159 5.01 5.09 24.99
N ALA A 160 5.52 5.91 24.07
CA ALA A 160 4.75 6.54 22.99
C ALA A 160 4.25 5.50 21.97
#